data_AF-A0AAW7YZ40-F1
#
_entry.id   AF-A0AAW7YZ40-F1
#
_cell.length_a   1.000
_cell.length_b   1.000
_cell.length_c   1.000
_cell.angle_alpha   90.00
_cell.angle_beta   90.00
_cell.angle_gamma   90.00
#
_symmetry.space_group_name_H-M   'P 1'
#
loop_
_entity.id
_entity.type
_entity.pdbx_description
1 polymer ?
#
loop_
_entity_poly.entity_id
_entity_poly.type
_entity_poly.pdbx_seq_one_letter_code
_entity_poly.pdbx_strand_id
1 'polypeptide(L)'
;MLMLFTAGGLSIASMATVYESWRRQKALVLYIGLTIWVLSAIAWSYAAGWEFGVLYALCLPGLIVWPFIGKNQSTLPVPKNVPQPKSLNFSPQSSMQNLGHAFVVLILLLVTSVVLALALCTLLPFDTAGKLASSVVLLPILWGLAAYHYLATIKKVRAVITYIFVAVISTAILFAVPI
;
A
#
# COMPACT_ATOMS: atom_id res chain seq x y z
N MET A 1 -23.70 14.36 -11.20
CA MET A 1 -23.09 15.62 -10.72
C MET A 1 -23.55 15.98 -9.30
N LEU A 2 -24.86 16.12 -9.02
CA LEU A 2 -25.37 16.38 -7.66
C LEU A 2 -24.89 15.36 -6.61
N MET A 3 -24.91 14.07 -6.95
CA MET A 3 -24.45 12.99 -6.05
C MET A 3 -22.97 13.05 -5.68
N LEU A 4 -22.13 13.62 -6.56
CA LEU A 4 -20.69 13.80 -6.27
C LEU A 4 -20.49 14.90 -5.22
N PHE A 5 -21.24 16.01 -5.34
CA PHE A 5 -21.19 17.10 -4.36
C PHE A 5 -21.75 16.68 -2.99
N THR A 6 -22.84 15.92 -2.96
CA THR A 6 -23.38 15.39 -1.70
C THR A 6 -22.41 14.41 -1.06
N ALA A 7 -21.83 13.48 -1.83
CA ALA A 7 -20.86 12.51 -1.31
C ALA A 7 -19.62 13.21 -0.73
N GLY A 8 -19.05 14.18 -1.46
CA GLY A 8 -17.91 14.97 -0.99
C GLY A 8 -18.24 15.84 0.23
N GLY A 9 -19.41 16.48 0.25
CA GLY A 9 -19.89 17.25 1.39
C GLY A 9 -20.05 16.39 2.65
N LEU A 10 -20.61 15.19 2.51
CA LEU A 10 -20.73 14.22 3.61
C LEU A 10 -19.35 13.73 4.08
N SER A 11 -18.39 13.52 3.18
CA SER A 11 -17.01 13.15 3.56
C SER A 11 -16.37 14.24 4.42
N ILE A 12 -16.52 15.51 4.04
CA ILE A 12 -16.01 16.66 4.82
C ILE A 12 -16.72 16.76 6.17
N ALA A 13 -18.05 16.66 6.18
CA ALA A 13 -18.85 16.74 7.41
C ALA A 13 -18.52 15.59 8.39
N SER A 14 -18.32 14.38 7.87
CA SER A 14 -17.85 13.24 8.65
C SER A 14 -16.49 13.52 9.28
N MET A 15 -15.50 13.99 8.51
CA MET A 15 -14.18 14.28 9.06
C MET A 15 -14.20 15.41 10.09
N ALA A 16 -15.00 16.46 9.86
CA ALA A 16 -15.17 17.54 10.81
C ALA A 16 -15.76 17.04 12.15
N THR A 17 -16.76 16.16 12.09
CA THR A 17 -17.41 15.60 13.29
C THR A 17 -16.51 14.59 14.02
N VAL A 18 -15.82 13.70 13.31
CA VAL A 18 -14.82 12.80 13.92
C VAL A 18 -13.70 13.59 14.58
N TYR A 19 -13.19 14.62 13.91
CA TYR A 19 -12.19 15.51 14.48
C TYR A 19 -12.69 16.24 15.73
N GLU A 20 -13.92 16.75 15.72
CA GLU A 20 -14.53 17.40 16.89
C GLU A 20 -14.72 16.41 18.06
N SER A 21 -15.11 15.17 17.75
CA SER A 21 -15.19 14.10 18.73
C SER A 21 -13.84 13.83 19.39
N TRP A 22 -12.77 13.73 18.59
CA TRP A 22 -11.41 13.58 19.09
C TRP A 22 -10.96 14.78 19.94
N ARG A 23 -11.28 16.02 19.53
CA ARG A 23 -10.92 17.21 20.32
C ARG A 23 -11.65 17.32 21.64
N ARG A 24 -12.95 17.01 21.65
CA ARG A 24 -13.80 17.13 22.84
C ARG A 24 -13.89 15.84 23.65
N GLN A 25 -13.29 14.75 23.17
CA GLN A 25 -13.36 13.41 23.76
C GLN A 25 -14.82 12.96 23.99
N LYS A 26 -15.70 13.18 23.00
CA LYS A 26 -17.14 12.87 23.08
C LYS A 26 -17.53 11.72 22.15
N ALA A 27 -17.82 10.55 22.73
CA ALA A 27 -18.18 9.35 21.99
C ALA A 27 -19.44 9.51 21.12
N LEU A 28 -20.47 10.23 21.59
CA LEU A 28 -21.68 10.48 20.80
C LEU A 28 -21.38 11.15 19.44
N VAL A 29 -20.45 12.11 19.46
CA VAL A 29 -20.04 12.84 18.25
C VAL A 29 -19.27 11.93 17.29
N LEU A 30 -18.53 10.93 17.81
CA LEU A 30 -17.88 9.91 16.99
C LEU A 30 -18.91 9.09 16.22
N TYR A 31 -19.93 8.58 16.91
CA TYR A 31 -20.98 7.76 16.28
C TYR A 31 -21.76 8.53 15.22
N ILE A 32 -22.01 9.82 15.44
CA ILE A 32 -22.59 10.71 14.43
C ILE A 32 -21.66 10.80 13.21
N GLY A 33 -20.36 11.05 13.42
CA GLY A 33 -19.39 11.14 12.33
C GLY A 33 -19.22 9.85 11.54
N LEU A 34 -19.26 8.69 12.21
CA LEU A 34 -19.24 7.36 11.56
C LEU A 34 -20.53 7.10 10.76
N THR A 35 -21.69 7.51 11.28
CA THR A 35 -22.95 7.41 10.54
C THR A 35 -22.89 8.25 9.26
N ILE A 36 -22.41 9.50 9.36
CA ILE A 36 -22.24 10.38 8.20
C ILE A 36 -21.23 9.79 7.21
N TRP A 37 -20.17 9.12 7.69
CA TRP A 37 -19.20 8.44 6.85
C TRP A 37 -19.82 7.30 6.04
N VAL A 38 -20.64 6.45 6.67
CA VAL A 38 -21.37 5.37 5.97
C VAL A 38 -22.31 5.95 4.91
N LEU A 39 -23.04 7.03 5.24
CA LEU A 39 -23.88 7.73 4.27
C LEU A 39 -23.07 8.30 3.10
N SER A 40 -21.87 8.83 3.37
CA SER A 40 -20.93 9.28 2.34
C SER A 40 -20.49 8.12 1.44
N ALA A 41 -20.18 6.95 1.99
CA ALA A 41 -19.80 5.76 1.24
C ALA A 41 -20.92 5.27 0.30
N ILE A 42 -22.16 5.27 0.79
CA ILE A 42 -23.35 4.95 -0.01
C ILE A 42 -23.49 5.97 -1.14
N ALA A 43 -23.39 7.27 -0.85
CA ALA A 43 -23.49 8.33 -1.85
C ALA A 43 -22.39 8.24 -2.93
N TRP A 44 -21.14 7.97 -2.52
CA TRP A 44 -20.03 7.74 -3.44
C TRP A 44 -20.27 6.52 -4.35
N SER A 45 -20.82 5.44 -3.79
CA SER A 45 -21.14 4.21 -4.54
C SER A 45 -22.23 4.44 -5.60
N TYR A 46 -23.26 5.22 -5.27
CA TYR A 46 -24.28 5.62 -6.25
C TYR A 46 -23.76 6.61 -7.30
N ALA A 47 -22.76 7.44 -6.96
CA ALA A 47 -22.24 8.46 -7.86
C ALA A 47 -21.23 7.91 -8.88
N ALA A 48 -20.41 6.93 -8.50
CA ALA A 48 -19.25 6.49 -9.28
C ALA A 48 -19.13 4.96 -9.46
N GLY A 49 -20.12 4.19 -9.00
CA GLY A 49 -20.03 2.72 -8.90
C GLY A 49 -19.51 2.29 -7.53
N TRP A 50 -19.87 1.10 -7.08
CA TRP A 50 -19.59 0.64 -5.72
C TRP A 50 -18.09 0.36 -5.51
N GLU A 51 -17.37 -0.07 -6.55
CA GLU A 51 -15.93 -0.33 -6.50
C GLU A 51 -15.17 0.97 -6.19
N PHE A 52 -15.43 2.02 -6.98
CA PHE A 52 -14.83 3.34 -6.77
C PHE A 52 -15.40 4.04 -5.55
N GLY A 53 -16.68 3.81 -5.23
CA GLY A 53 -17.33 4.43 -4.09
C GLY A 53 -16.74 4.01 -2.75
N VAL A 54 -16.48 2.70 -2.59
CA VAL A 54 -15.80 2.15 -1.42
C VAL A 54 -14.35 2.65 -1.35
N LEU A 55 -13.64 2.69 -2.49
CA LEU A 55 -12.28 3.24 -2.55
C LEU A 55 -12.25 4.69 -2.06
N TYR A 56 -13.14 5.55 -2.55
CA TYR A 56 -13.21 6.95 -2.14
C TYR A 56 -13.58 7.09 -0.66
N ALA A 57 -14.54 6.32 -0.18
CA ALA A 57 -14.94 6.34 1.23
C ALA A 57 -13.80 5.98 2.19
N LEU A 58 -12.94 5.03 1.81
CA LEU A 58 -11.82 4.59 2.64
C LEU A 58 -10.60 5.51 2.53
N CYS A 59 -10.31 6.05 1.34
CA CYS A 59 -9.10 6.81 1.09
C CYS A 59 -9.25 8.33 1.34
N LEU A 60 -10.40 8.93 1.00
CA LEU A 60 -10.60 10.38 1.15
C LEU A 60 -10.49 10.89 2.59
N PRO A 61 -10.96 10.17 3.63
CA PRO A 61 -10.72 10.56 5.02
C PRO A 61 -9.25 10.88 5.32
N GLY A 62 -8.34 10.04 4.84
CA GLY A 62 -6.89 10.21 5.04
C GLY A 62 -6.32 11.47 4.38
N LEU A 63 -6.98 12.03 3.37
CA LEU A 63 -6.61 13.29 2.73
C LEU A 63 -7.32 14.49 3.39
N ILE A 64 -8.61 14.36 3.65
CA ILE A 64 -9.48 15.44 4.17
C ILE A 64 -9.14 15.81 5.62
N VAL A 65 -8.58 14.88 6.40
CA VAL A 65 -8.29 15.13 7.83
C VAL A 65 -7.17 16.16 8.07
N TRP A 66 -6.24 16.34 7.12
CA TRP A 66 -5.04 17.15 7.31
C TRP A 66 -5.29 18.64 7.63
N PRO A 67 -6.19 19.37 6.94
CA PRO A 67 -6.55 20.73 7.33
C PRO A 67 -7.03 20.84 8.78
N PHE A 68 -7.77 19.83 9.28
CA PHE A 68 -8.25 19.82 10.66
C PHE A 68 -7.10 19.56 11.66
N ILE A 69 -6.20 18.62 11.37
CA ILE A 69 -5.02 18.35 12.20
C ILE A 69 -4.08 19.56 12.22
N GLY A 70 -3.85 20.18 11.05
CA GLY A 70 -3.00 21.36 10.90
C GLY A 70 -3.42 22.54 11.79
N LYS A 71 -4.73 22.68 12.05
CA LYS A 71 -5.26 23.69 12.99
C LYS A 71 -4.77 23.52 14.44
N ASN A 72 -4.29 22.33 14.81
CA ASN A 72 -3.74 22.04 16.14
C ASN A 72 -2.23 21.85 16.16
N GLN A 73 -1.50 22.46 15.23
CA GLN A 73 -0.05 22.50 15.35
C GLN A 73 0.33 23.23 16.65
N SER A 74 0.63 22.44 17.69
CA SER A 74 1.23 22.94 18.91
C SER A 74 2.74 22.90 18.72
N THR A 75 3.40 24.03 18.87
CA THR A 75 4.86 24.07 18.97
C THR A 75 5.28 23.34 20.23
N LEU A 76 5.77 22.11 20.07
CA LEU A 76 6.36 21.37 21.19
C LEU A 76 7.67 22.07 21.59
N PRO A 77 7.99 22.14 22.89
CA PRO A 77 9.27 22.67 23.33
C PRO A 77 10.41 21.86 22.71
N VAL A 78 11.53 22.55 22.41
CA VAL A 78 12.71 21.92 21.83
C VAL A 78 13.14 20.73 22.70
N PRO A 79 13.24 19.51 22.13
CA PRO A 79 13.65 18.33 22.89
C PRO A 79 15.01 18.56 23.57
N LYS A 80 15.09 18.33 24.89
CA LYS A 80 16.34 18.47 25.65
C LYS A 80 17.44 17.49 25.21
N ASN A 81 17.05 16.36 24.65
CA ASN A 81 17.96 15.35 24.11
C ASN A 81 17.94 15.39 22.59
N VAL A 82 18.77 16.24 22.00
CA VAL A 82 19.06 16.16 20.57
C VAL A 82 20.23 15.18 20.41
N PRO A 83 20.01 13.95 19.90
CA PRO A 83 21.11 13.03 19.66
C PRO A 83 22.09 13.67 18.68
N GLN A 84 23.38 13.63 19.00
CA GLN A 84 24.38 14.16 18.08
C GLN A 84 24.36 13.36 16.77
N PRO A 85 24.46 14.03 15.60
CA PRO A 85 24.49 13.35 14.32
C PRO A 85 25.69 12.40 14.29
N LYS A 86 25.42 11.10 14.14
CA LYS A 86 26.45 10.07 14.02
C LYS A 86 27.29 10.36 12.77
N SER A 87 28.61 10.31 12.88
CA SER A 87 29.49 10.49 11.72
C SER A 87 29.20 9.42 10.66
N LEU A 88 29.16 9.84 9.39
CA LEU A 88 28.99 8.93 8.26
C LEU A 88 30.28 8.12 8.06
N ASN A 89 30.35 6.94 8.68
CA ASN A 89 31.45 6.01 8.47
C ASN A 89 31.19 5.22 7.18
N PHE A 90 31.93 5.55 6.12
CA PHE A 90 31.86 4.83 4.84
C PHE A 90 32.75 3.59 4.89
N SER A 91 32.14 2.41 4.85
CA SER A 91 32.85 1.13 4.76
C SER A 91 32.64 0.54 3.36
N PRO A 92 33.67 0.43 2.51
CA PRO A 92 33.52 -0.05 1.13
C PRO A 92 32.99 -1.49 1.07
N GLN A 93 33.37 -2.32 2.04
CA GLN A 93 32.88 -3.70 2.15
C GLN A 93 31.37 -3.75 2.45
N SER A 94 30.91 -2.95 3.40
CA SER A 94 29.48 -2.87 3.74
C SER A 94 28.67 -2.25 2.61
N SER A 95 29.21 -1.26 1.91
CA SER A 95 28.60 -0.67 0.71
C SER A 95 28.44 -1.71 -0.40
N MET A 96 29.46 -2.54 -0.65
CA MET A 96 29.38 -3.62 -1.65
C MET A 96 28.34 -4.69 -1.28
N GLN A 97 28.27 -5.07 -0.01
CA GLN A 97 27.26 -6.02 0.47
C GLN A 97 25.84 -5.47 0.32
N ASN A 98 25.63 -4.20 0.68
CA ASN A 98 24.34 -3.52 0.51
C ASN A 98 23.96 -3.39 -0.96
N LEU A 99 24.92 -3.11 -1.84
CA LEU A 99 24.69 -3.09 -3.29
C LEU A 99 24.27 -4.46 -3.81
N GLY A 100 24.89 -5.54 -3.31
CA GLY A 100 24.48 -6.91 -3.62
C GLY A 100 23.06 -7.22 -3.15
N HIS A 101 22.68 -6.81 -1.93
CA HIS A 101 21.31 -6.96 -1.45
C HIS A 101 20.31 -6.13 -2.29
N ALA A 102 20.68 -4.90 -2.65
CA ALA A 102 19.86 -4.05 -3.51
C ALA A 102 19.64 -4.70 -4.89
N PHE A 103 20.70 -5.25 -5.50
CA PHE A 103 20.59 -5.96 -6.77
C PHE A 103 19.63 -7.16 -6.68
N VAL A 104 19.76 -7.98 -5.64
CA VAL A 104 18.87 -9.13 -5.45
C VAL A 104 17.42 -8.68 -5.29
N VAL A 105 17.15 -7.69 -4.43
CA VAL A 105 15.78 -7.24 -4.17
C VAL A 105 15.17 -6.54 -5.37
N LEU A 106 15.89 -5.58 -5.97
CA LEU A 106 15.34 -4.74 -7.03
C LEU A 106 15.28 -5.43 -8.38
N ILE A 107 16.21 -6.35 -8.67
CA ILE A 107 16.29 -7.01 -9.97
C ILE A 107 15.77 -8.43 -9.88
N LEU A 108 16.46 -9.31 -9.15
CA LEU A 108 16.13 -10.74 -9.14
C LEU A 108 14.72 -11.00 -8.62
N LEU A 109 14.38 -10.46 -7.44
CA LEU A 109 13.08 -10.70 -6.83
C LEU A 109 11.97 -9.99 -7.60
N LEU A 110 12.21 -8.80 -8.15
CA LEU A 110 11.23 -8.11 -8.99
C LEU A 110 10.89 -8.94 -10.22
N VAL A 111 11.90 -9.39 -10.98
CA VAL A 111 11.71 -10.23 -12.17
C VAL A 111 10.98 -11.52 -11.81
N THR A 112 11.40 -12.18 -10.73
CA THR A 112 10.76 -13.41 -10.23
C THR A 112 9.28 -13.17 -9.89
N SER A 113 8.96 -12.07 -9.21
CA SER A 113 7.59 -11.72 -8.85
C SER A 113 6.74 -11.36 -10.06
N VAL A 114 7.31 -10.72 -11.09
CA VAL A 114 6.61 -10.46 -12.36
C VAL A 114 6.23 -11.76 -13.04
N VAL A 115 7.20 -12.66 -13.27
CA VAL A 115 6.91 -13.92 -13.97
C VAL A 115 5.98 -14.82 -13.16
N LEU A 116 6.10 -14.83 -11.83
CA LEU A 116 5.20 -15.56 -10.95
C LEU A 116 3.78 -14.99 -10.97
N ALA A 117 3.62 -13.67 -10.89
CA ALA A 117 2.30 -13.02 -10.94
C ALA A 117 1.60 -13.37 -12.26
N LEU A 118 2.31 -13.24 -13.38
CA LEU A 118 1.79 -13.61 -14.70
C LEU A 118 1.43 -15.09 -14.75
N ALA A 119 2.30 -16.00 -14.30
CA ALA A 119 2.06 -17.43 -14.33
C ALA A 119 0.84 -17.84 -13.49
N LEU A 120 0.63 -17.20 -12.34
CA LEU A 120 -0.56 -17.43 -11.51
C LEU A 120 -1.83 -16.90 -12.20
N CYS A 121 -1.76 -15.71 -12.80
CA CYS A 121 -2.90 -15.08 -13.45
C CYS A 121 -3.27 -15.75 -14.79
N THR A 122 -2.33 -16.33 -15.54
CA THR A 122 -2.64 -17.06 -16.78
C THR A 122 -3.51 -18.29 -16.52
N LEU A 123 -3.38 -18.91 -15.35
CA LEU A 123 -4.18 -20.06 -14.91
C LEU A 123 -5.60 -19.68 -14.47
N LEU A 124 -5.89 -18.39 -14.28
CA LEU A 124 -7.24 -17.92 -13.90
C LEU A 124 -8.16 -17.86 -15.13
N PRO A 125 -9.46 -18.17 -14.97
CA PRO A 125 -10.45 -18.14 -16.05
C PRO A 125 -10.95 -16.72 -16.34
N PHE A 126 -10.04 -15.76 -16.49
CA PHE A 126 -10.33 -14.37 -16.83
C PHE A 126 -9.96 -14.08 -18.29
N ASP A 127 -10.51 -13.01 -18.84
CA ASP A 127 -10.04 -12.44 -20.09
C ASP A 127 -8.63 -11.85 -19.95
N THR A 128 -7.96 -11.57 -21.06
CA THR A 128 -6.58 -11.07 -21.06
C THR A 128 -6.43 -9.77 -20.27
N ALA A 129 -7.42 -8.88 -20.34
CA ALA A 129 -7.43 -7.63 -19.60
C ALA A 129 -7.50 -7.87 -18.08
N GLY A 130 -8.40 -8.73 -17.62
CA GLY A 130 -8.53 -9.12 -16.21
C GLY A 130 -7.28 -9.82 -15.67
N LYS A 131 -6.62 -10.66 -16.47
CA LYS A 131 -5.34 -11.31 -16.12
C LYS A 131 -4.22 -10.28 -15.89
N LEU A 132 -4.09 -9.30 -16.78
CA LEU A 132 -3.07 -8.24 -16.65
C LEU A 132 -3.37 -7.33 -15.47
N ALA A 133 -4.63 -6.90 -15.29
CA ALA A 133 -5.04 -6.08 -14.15
C ALA A 133 -4.76 -6.77 -12.81
N SER A 134 -5.07 -8.06 -12.71
CA SER A 134 -4.78 -8.87 -11.53
C SER A 134 -3.28 -9.01 -11.27
N SER A 135 -2.48 -9.17 -12.33
CA SER A 135 -1.02 -9.27 -12.22
C SER A 135 -0.40 -7.98 -11.67
N VAL A 136 -0.92 -6.82 -12.09
CA VAL A 136 -0.48 -5.50 -11.58
C VAL A 136 -0.73 -5.37 -10.08
N VAL A 137 -1.86 -5.89 -9.58
CA VAL A 137 -2.20 -5.88 -8.14
C VAL A 137 -1.36 -6.89 -7.36
N LEU A 138 -1.15 -8.09 -7.90
CA LEU A 138 -0.40 -9.18 -7.25
C LEU A 138 1.10 -8.90 -7.16
N LEU A 139 1.68 -8.25 -8.17
CA LEU A 139 3.10 -7.96 -8.28
C LEU A 139 3.72 -7.34 -7.00
N PRO A 140 3.24 -6.17 -6.50
CA PRO A 140 3.85 -5.54 -5.33
C PRO A 140 3.72 -6.40 -4.06
N ILE A 141 2.67 -7.21 -3.95
CA ILE A 141 2.47 -8.13 -2.82
C ILE A 141 3.52 -9.22 -2.86
N LEU A 142 3.67 -9.89 -4.01
CA LEU A 142 4.67 -10.96 -4.19
C LEU A 142 6.09 -10.44 -4.02
N TRP A 143 6.38 -9.25 -4.56
CA TRP A 143 7.69 -8.64 -4.45
C TRP A 143 8.02 -8.23 -3.01
N GLY A 144 7.08 -7.60 -2.30
CA GLY A 144 7.24 -7.23 -0.91
C GLY A 144 7.47 -8.45 0.00
N LEU A 145 6.69 -9.51 -0.18
CA LEU A 145 6.85 -10.77 0.57
C LEU A 145 8.19 -11.43 0.27
N ALA A 146 8.60 -11.46 -1.00
CA ALA A 146 9.88 -12.04 -1.39
C ALA A 146 11.07 -11.24 -0.81
N ALA A 147 11.01 -9.92 -0.88
CA ALA A 147 12.01 -9.02 -0.30
C ALA A 147 12.11 -9.22 1.21
N TYR A 148 10.97 -9.27 1.91
CA TYR A 148 10.93 -9.55 3.34
C TYR A 148 11.58 -10.90 3.68
N HIS A 149 11.19 -11.98 3.01
CA HIS A 149 11.75 -13.30 3.26
C HIS A 149 13.27 -13.35 2.99
N TYR A 150 13.74 -12.77 1.87
CA TYR A 150 15.16 -12.69 1.55
C TYR A 150 15.94 -11.91 2.61
N LEU A 151 15.45 -10.76 3.05
CA LEU A 151 16.11 -9.91 4.03
C LEU A 151 16.08 -10.52 5.44
N ALA A 152 15.01 -11.21 5.82
CA ALA A 152 14.89 -11.88 7.12
C ALA A 152 15.73 -13.18 7.22
N THR A 153 15.97 -13.88 6.11
CA THR A 153 16.65 -15.18 6.13
C THR A 153 18.17 -15.04 6.33
N ILE A 154 18.76 -15.85 7.23
CA ILE A 154 20.21 -15.85 7.45
C ILE A 154 20.95 -16.48 6.25
N LYS A 155 20.42 -17.57 5.69
CA LYS A 155 21.00 -18.32 4.56
C LYS A 155 20.64 -17.68 3.20
N LYS A 156 21.23 -16.52 2.89
CA LYS A 156 20.93 -15.72 1.67
C LYS A 156 21.06 -16.51 0.37
N VAL A 157 22.12 -17.31 0.23
CA VAL A 157 22.36 -18.13 -0.98
C VAL A 157 21.22 -19.11 -1.24
N ARG A 158 20.72 -19.76 -0.18
CA ARG A 158 19.59 -20.69 -0.30
C ARG A 158 18.32 -19.97 -0.76
N ALA A 159 18.05 -18.78 -0.21
CA ALA A 159 16.90 -17.98 -0.64
C ALA A 159 17.00 -17.58 -2.12
N VAL A 160 18.18 -17.15 -2.59
CA VAL A 160 18.42 -16.83 -4.00
C VAL A 160 18.16 -18.04 -4.90
N ILE A 161 18.68 -19.22 -4.55
CA ILE A 161 18.46 -20.46 -5.30
C ILE A 161 16.95 -20.78 -5.38
N THR A 162 16.23 -20.65 -4.27
CA THR A 162 14.78 -20.87 -4.25
C THR A 162 14.05 -19.93 -5.21
N TYR A 163 14.37 -18.63 -5.21
CA TYR A 163 13.70 -17.68 -6.11
C TYR A 163 14.08 -17.87 -7.58
N ILE A 164 15.31 -18.27 -7.88
CA ILE A 164 15.69 -18.67 -9.24
C ILE A 164 14.84 -19.87 -9.68
N PHE A 165 14.66 -20.87 -8.83
CA PHE A 165 13.86 -22.05 -9.15
C PHE A 165 12.38 -21.70 -9.37
N VAL A 166 11.82 -20.82 -8.52
CA VAL A 166 10.46 -20.30 -8.69
C VAL A 166 10.32 -19.53 -10.01
N ALA A 167 11.31 -18.71 -10.38
CA ALA A 167 11.31 -17.99 -11.65
C ALA A 167 11.29 -18.95 -12.83
N VAL A 168 12.17 -19.97 -12.82
CA VAL A 168 12.24 -21.00 -13.88
C VAL A 168 10.91 -21.74 -14.03
N ILE A 169 10.30 -22.19 -12.93
CA ILE A 169 8.99 -22.87 -12.97
C ILE A 169 7.91 -21.93 -13.53
N SER A 170 7.86 -20.69 -13.04
CA SER A 170 6.86 -19.71 -13.49
C SER A 170 6.99 -19.42 -14.97
N THR A 171 8.22 -19.25 -15.47
CA THR A 171 8.49 -19.10 -16.90
C THR A 171 8.07 -20.33 -17.69
N ALA A 172 8.35 -21.55 -17.20
CA ALA A 172 7.92 -22.78 -17.85
C ALA A 172 6.39 -22.88 -17.97
N ILE A 173 5.65 -22.48 -16.93
CA ILE A 173 4.17 -22.41 -16.96
C ILE A 173 3.71 -21.43 -18.05
N LEU A 174 4.31 -20.25 -18.13
CA LEU A 174 3.96 -19.25 -19.14
C LEU A 174 4.19 -19.74 -20.58
N PHE A 175 5.20 -20.58 -20.82
CA PHE A 175 5.43 -21.18 -22.13
C PHE A 175 4.49 -22.36 -22.43
N ALA A 176 4.04 -23.09 -21.40
CA ALA A 176 3.19 -24.27 -21.56
C ALA A 176 1.70 -23.92 -21.76
N VAL A 177 1.26 -22.77 -21.25
CA VAL A 177 -0.13 -22.32 -21.35
C VAL A 177 -0.27 -21.32 -22.51
N PRO A 178 -1.00 -21.64 -23.58
CA PRO A 178 -1.28 -20.67 -24.63
C PRO A 178 -2.09 -19.50 -24.05
N ILE A 179 -1.63 -18.27 -24.32
CA ILE A 179 -2.26 -17.01 -23.88
C ILE A 179 -3.52 -16.76 -24.72
#